data_AF-A0A7E5X2R2-F1
#
_entry.id   AF-A0A7E5X2R2-F1
#
_cell.length_a   1.000
_cell.length_b   1.000
_cell.length_c   1.000
_cell.angle_alpha   90.00
_cell.angle_beta   90.00
_cell.angle_gamma   90.00
#
_symmetry.space_group_name_H-M   'P 1'
#
loop_
_entity.id
_entity.type
_entity.pdbx_description
1 polymer ?
#
loop_
_entity_poly.entity_id
_entity_poly.type
_entity_poly.pdbx_seq_one_letter_code
_entity_poly.pdbx_strand_id
1 'polypeptide(L)'
;MFNQKPERGIEFLQEHGVLTTPLDPHEVAIFLRENPDLDKKMIREYICKRSSRGEDEDGGPSVLGAFADIFDYAGLRIDQALRLYLETFRLPGEAPLNFLVMERFAERWHSTNGDPSANTDAAFRLVYSVIMLNMDQHNHNAKKLNVPMTVEDFVKNLRGLNGSEDFDQIMLEAIFHSIKNEEMVMPAERTGLVREAYLWRVLQHRGAGNGTRYRAVPAHHQHHARLLTVACPPTMTALSAAFERASPPTVEELETNKSRETGALMALNGLERCASLIARLP
;
A
#
# COMPACT_ATOMS: atom_id res chain seq x y z
N MET A 1 -3.31 -8.91 -20.46
CA MET A 1 -3.04 -10.36 -20.43
C MET A 1 -3.13 -10.92 -19.02
N PHE A 2 -2.38 -10.35 -18.05
CA PHE A 2 -2.44 -10.74 -16.64
C PHE A 2 -3.86 -10.79 -16.04
N ASN A 3 -4.66 -9.73 -16.24
CA ASN A 3 -6.03 -9.64 -15.70
C ASN A 3 -7.01 -10.73 -16.22
N GLN A 4 -6.64 -11.47 -17.27
CA GLN A 4 -7.42 -12.61 -17.78
C GLN A 4 -6.81 -13.95 -17.37
N LYS A 5 -5.48 -14.06 -17.46
CA LYS A 5 -4.71 -15.26 -17.14
C LYS A 5 -3.37 -14.82 -16.51
N PRO A 6 -3.27 -14.80 -15.17
CA PRO A 6 -2.09 -14.27 -14.48
C PRO A 6 -0.78 -14.95 -14.89
N GLU A 7 -0.76 -16.27 -14.99
CA GLU A 7 0.44 -17.05 -15.33
C GLU A 7 0.97 -16.68 -16.72
N ARG A 8 0.07 -16.63 -17.71
CA ARG A 8 0.43 -16.17 -19.07
C ARG A 8 0.90 -14.72 -19.10
N GLY A 9 0.34 -13.89 -18.23
CA GLY A 9 0.80 -12.51 -18.08
C GLY A 9 2.26 -12.44 -17.61
N ILE A 10 2.64 -13.27 -16.65
CA ILE A 10 4.02 -13.34 -16.14
C ILE A 10 4.96 -13.96 -17.18
N GLU A 11 4.56 -15.06 -17.83
CA GLU A 11 5.32 -15.69 -18.93
C GLU A 11 5.60 -14.68 -20.05
N PHE A 12 4.58 -13.92 -20.47
CA PHE A 12 4.72 -12.88 -21.49
C PHE A 12 5.75 -11.81 -21.09
N LEU A 13 5.78 -11.41 -19.82
CA LEU A 13 6.75 -10.43 -19.32
C LEU A 13 8.18 -11.00 -19.29
N GLN A 14 8.34 -12.30 -18.99
CA GLN A 14 9.63 -12.98 -19.07
C GLN A 14 10.12 -13.08 -20.53
N GLU A 15 9.24 -13.46 -21.47
CA GLU A 15 9.57 -13.54 -22.91
C GLU A 15 10.07 -12.20 -23.49
N HIS A 16 9.55 -11.08 -22.97
CA HIS A 16 9.92 -9.74 -23.42
C HIS A 16 11.03 -9.10 -22.56
N GLY A 17 11.64 -9.86 -21.64
CA GLY A 17 12.76 -9.41 -20.81
C GLY A 17 12.39 -8.33 -19.77
N VAL A 18 11.11 -8.22 -19.41
CA VAL A 18 10.63 -7.32 -18.35
C VAL A 18 10.83 -7.95 -16.95
N LEU A 19 10.69 -9.28 -16.86
CA LEU A 19 10.99 -10.07 -15.66
C LEU A 19 12.11 -11.07 -15.97
N THR A 20 12.94 -11.40 -14.98
CA THR A 20 14.05 -12.35 -15.17
C THR A 20 13.58 -13.77 -15.49
N THR A 21 14.44 -14.53 -16.16
CA THR A 21 14.31 -15.98 -16.34
C THR A 21 15.61 -16.62 -15.84
N PRO A 22 15.61 -17.40 -14.73
CA PRO A 22 14.45 -17.84 -13.94
C PRO A 22 13.74 -16.70 -13.19
N LEU A 23 12.47 -16.94 -12.84
CA LEU A 23 11.59 -15.94 -12.22
C LEU A 23 12.10 -15.57 -10.83
N ASP A 24 12.37 -14.29 -10.58
CA ASP A 24 12.64 -13.79 -9.23
C ASP A 24 11.32 -13.40 -8.52
N PRO A 25 10.99 -14.05 -7.38
CA PRO A 25 9.83 -13.70 -6.56
C PRO A 25 9.75 -12.22 -6.17
N HIS A 26 10.89 -11.56 -5.93
CA HIS A 26 10.92 -10.15 -5.55
C HIS A 26 10.56 -9.23 -6.71
N GLU A 27 11.05 -9.49 -7.92
CA GLU A 27 10.66 -8.74 -9.12
C GLU A 27 9.16 -8.84 -9.39
N VAL A 28 8.61 -10.05 -9.22
CA VAL A 28 7.18 -10.28 -9.35
C VAL A 28 6.41 -9.52 -8.29
N ALA A 29 6.85 -9.56 -7.03
CA ALA A 29 6.20 -8.85 -5.93
C ALA A 29 6.15 -7.33 -6.19
N ILE A 30 7.27 -6.75 -6.64
CA ILE A 30 7.36 -5.34 -7.05
C ILE A 30 6.40 -5.06 -8.21
N PHE A 31 6.42 -5.89 -9.26
CA PHE A 31 5.50 -5.75 -10.40
C PHE A 31 4.04 -5.75 -9.95
N LEU A 32 3.62 -6.68 -9.09
CA LEU A 32 2.23 -6.78 -8.63
C LEU A 32 1.81 -5.56 -7.80
N ARG A 33 2.72 -4.98 -7.02
CA ARG A 33 2.44 -3.80 -6.18
C ARG A 33 2.42 -2.49 -6.98
N GLU A 34 3.40 -2.28 -7.86
CA GLU A 34 3.65 -1.00 -8.53
C GLU A 34 2.67 -0.70 -9.69
N ASN A 35 1.89 -1.69 -10.13
CA ASN A 35 0.98 -1.56 -11.26
C ASN A 35 -0.50 -1.48 -10.79
N PRO A 36 -1.07 -0.27 -10.65
CA PRO A 36 -2.43 -0.09 -10.13
C PRO A 36 -3.53 -0.62 -11.08
N ASP A 37 -3.21 -0.79 -12.37
CA ASP A 37 -4.14 -1.29 -13.40
C ASP A 37 -4.30 -2.83 -13.37
N LEU A 38 -3.51 -3.51 -12.55
CA LEU A 38 -3.67 -4.94 -12.33
C LEU A 38 -4.91 -5.21 -11.47
N ASP A 39 -5.68 -6.20 -11.91
CA ASP A 39 -6.87 -6.64 -11.18
C ASP A 39 -6.45 -7.22 -9.82
N LYS A 40 -6.95 -6.58 -8.75
CA LYS A 40 -6.65 -6.91 -7.35
C LYS A 40 -7.11 -8.32 -6.96
N LYS A 41 -8.14 -8.86 -7.60
CA LYS A 41 -8.58 -10.24 -7.45
C LYS A 41 -7.57 -11.20 -8.10
N MET A 42 -7.07 -10.84 -9.28
CA MET A 42 -6.10 -11.65 -10.04
C MET A 42 -4.72 -11.68 -9.37
N ILE A 43 -4.27 -10.57 -8.78
CA ILE A 43 -3.06 -10.52 -7.95
C ILE A 43 -3.13 -11.58 -6.84
N ARG A 44 -4.23 -11.58 -6.05
CA ARG A 44 -4.44 -12.56 -4.99
C ARG A 44 -4.43 -13.99 -5.52
N GLU A 45 -5.22 -14.25 -6.56
CA GLU A 45 -5.35 -15.61 -7.10
C GLU A 45 -4.01 -16.17 -7.56
N TYR A 46 -3.16 -15.32 -8.14
CA TYR A 46 -1.80 -15.67 -8.52
C TYR A 46 -0.88 -15.96 -7.32
N ILE A 47 -0.78 -15.05 -6.34
CA ILE A 47 0.12 -15.23 -5.18
C ILE A 47 -0.28 -16.45 -4.33
N CYS A 48 -1.58 -16.68 -4.13
CA CYS A 48 -2.05 -17.84 -3.36
C CYS A 48 -1.77 -19.15 -4.10
N LYS A 49 -2.08 -19.22 -5.40
CA LYS A 49 -1.90 -20.45 -6.19
C LYS A 49 -0.43 -20.86 -6.31
N ARG A 50 0.49 -19.89 -6.36
CA ARG A 50 1.94 -20.11 -6.34
C ARG A 50 2.40 -20.71 -5.01
N SER A 51 1.95 -20.14 -3.88
CA SER A 51 2.31 -20.67 -2.55
C SER A 51 1.70 -22.06 -2.29
N SER A 52 0.46 -22.32 -2.70
CA SER A 52 -0.17 -23.65 -2.58
C SER A 52 0.47 -24.75 -3.43
N ARG A 53 1.39 -24.41 -4.36
CA ARG A 53 2.11 -25.39 -5.19
C ARG A 53 3.36 -25.95 -4.52
N GLY A 54 3.64 -25.58 -3.27
CA GLY A 54 4.84 -26.03 -2.58
C GLY A 54 6.13 -25.40 -3.12
N GLU A 55 6.04 -24.24 -3.80
CA GLU A 55 7.24 -23.45 -4.14
C GLU A 55 7.97 -22.97 -2.85
N ASP A 56 7.30 -23.05 -1.70
CA ASP A 56 7.84 -22.87 -0.34
C ASP A 56 8.62 -24.11 0.18
N GLU A 57 8.42 -25.32 -0.39
CA GLU A 57 9.00 -26.58 0.13
C GLU A 57 10.47 -26.79 -0.27
N ASP A 58 10.92 -26.16 -1.36
CA ASP A 58 12.31 -26.21 -1.84
C ASP A 58 13.23 -25.22 -1.11
N GLY A 59 12.74 -24.53 -0.06
CA GLY A 59 13.52 -23.57 0.74
C GLY A 59 13.84 -22.24 0.04
N GLY A 60 13.28 -21.99 -1.15
CA GLY A 60 13.35 -20.72 -1.86
C GLY A 60 12.30 -19.70 -1.37
N PRO A 61 12.51 -18.39 -1.58
CA PRO A 61 11.49 -17.39 -1.28
C PRO A 61 10.27 -17.59 -2.18
N SER A 62 9.06 -17.66 -1.63
CA SER A 62 7.84 -17.66 -2.46
C SER A 62 7.43 -16.26 -2.88
N VAL A 63 6.65 -16.18 -3.95
CA VAL A 63 6.06 -14.91 -4.40
C VAL A 63 5.20 -14.29 -3.30
N LEU A 64 4.49 -15.09 -2.51
CA LEU A 64 3.69 -14.58 -1.40
C LEU A 64 4.57 -14.02 -0.27
N GLY A 65 5.65 -14.73 0.10
CA GLY A 65 6.62 -14.25 1.08
C GLY A 65 7.28 -12.95 0.63
N ALA A 66 7.83 -12.94 -0.59
CA ALA A 66 8.41 -11.73 -1.20
C ALA A 66 7.39 -10.59 -1.28
N PHE A 67 6.11 -10.88 -1.55
CA PHE A 67 5.04 -9.90 -1.55
C PHE A 67 4.70 -9.38 -0.14
N ALA A 68 4.79 -10.18 0.91
CA ALA A 68 4.67 -9.69 2.28
C ALA A 68 5.87 -8.82 2.68
N ASP A 69 7.06 -9.14 2.18
CA ASP A 69 8.34 -8.51 2.55
C ASP A 69 8.56 -7.11 1.94
N ILE A 70 7.93 -6.78 0.81
CA ILE A 70 8.07 -5.46 0.18
C ILE A 70 7.44 -4.32 0.98
N PHE A 71 6.61 -4.62 1.98
CA PHE A 71 5.94 -3.62 2.81
C PHE A 71 6.82 -3.24 4.01
N ASP A 72 6.83 -1.95 4.33
CA ASP A 72 7.48 -1.45 5.54
C ASP A 72 6.49 -1.47 6.70
N TYR A 73 6.70 -2.41 7.62
CA TYR A 73 5.88 -2.57 8.82
C TYR A 73 6.54 -1.99 10.07
N ALA A 74 7.76 -1.46 9.97
CA ALA A 74 8.55 -1.08 11.13
C ALA A 74 7.88 0.05 11.91
N GLY A 75 7.67 -0.17 13.22
CA GLY A 75 7.05 0.82 14.11
C GLY A 75 5.54 1.01 13.88
N LEU A 76 4.91 0.23 13.01
CA LEU A 76 3.47 0.27 12.79
C LEU A 76 2.75 -0.72 13.69
N ARG A 77 1.63 -0.28 14.27
CA ARG A 77 0.71 -1.21 14.92
C ARG A 77 0.09 -2.15 13.89
N ILE A 78 -0.34 -3.33 14.35
CA ILE A 78 -0.84 -4.38 13.48
C ILE A 78 -2.04 -3.93 12.61
N ASP A 79 -2.94 -3.09 13.13
CA ASP A 79 -4.08 -2.56 12.37
C ASP A 79 -3.63 -1.64 11.23
N GLN A 80 -2.61 -0.82 11.47
CA GLN A 80 -2.06 0.10 10.48
C GLN A 80 -1.29 -0.66 9.38
N ALA A 81 -0.44 -1.61 9.79
CA ALA A 81 0.28 -2.49 8.88
C ALA A 81 -0.69 -3.32 8.02
N LEU A 82 -1.75 -3.85 8.63
CA LEU A 82 -2.74 -4.65 7.92
C LEU A 82 -3.53 -3.81 6.90
N ARG A 83 -3.85 -2.55 7.20
CA ARG A 83 -4.45 -1.64 6.20
C ARG A 83 -3.55 -1.47 4.98
N LEU A 84 -2.26 -1.20 5.18
CA LEU A 84 -1.30 -1.07 4.07
C LEU A 84 -1.25 -2.34 3.22
N TYR A 85 -1.27 -3.50 3.87
CA TYR A 85 -1.23 -4.78 3.19
C TYR A 85 -2.51 -5.02 2.36
N LEU A 86 -3.69 -4.81 2.95
CA LEU A 86 -4.99 -5.05 2.32
C LEU A 86 -5.40 -4.01 1.26
N GLU A 87 -4.70 -2.87 1.16
CA GLU A 87 -4.87 -1.94 0.03
C GLU A 87 -4.49 -2.57 -1.32
N THR A 88 -3.70 -3.66 -1.30
CA THR A 88 -3.06 -4.18 -2.51
C THR A 88 -3.75 -5.39 -3.15
N PHE A 89 -4.69 -6.05 -2.47
CA PHE A 89 -5.46 -7.18 -3.03
C PHE A 89 -6.77 -7.44 -2.24
N ARG A 90 -7.74 -8.10 -2.87
CA ARG A 90 -9.11 -8.21 -2.33
C ARG A 90 -9.26 -9.45 -1.48
N LEU A 91 -9.66 -9.31 -0.22
CA LEU A 91 -10.07 -10.47 0.58
C LEU A 91 -11.43 -10.99 0.05
N PRO A 92 -11.53 -12.28 -0.35
CA PRO A 92 -12.82 -12.88 -0.67
C PRO A 92 -13.64 -13.02 0.62
N GLY A 93 -14.96 -12.85 0.52
CA GLY A 93 -15.85 -12.88 1.68
C GLY A 93 -15.91 -14.22 2.43
N GLU A 94 -15.56 -15.36 1.82
CA GLU A 94 -15.85 -16.69 2.41
C GLU A 94 -14.81 -17.80 2.10
N ALA A 95 -13.63 -17.51 1.55
CA ALA A 95 -12.71 -18.58 1.09
C ALA A 95 -11.57 -18.92 2.08
N PRO A 96 -11.18 -20.21 2.23
CA PRO A 96 -10.04 -20.64 3.07
C PRO A 96 -8.67 -20.10 2.60
N LEU A 97 -8.58 -19.54 1.39
CA LEU A 97 -7.40 -18.84 0.87
C LEU A 97 -7.04 -17.56 1.65
N ASN A 98 -7.93 -17.10 2.54
CA ASN A 98 -7.72 -15.93 3.39
C ASN A 98 -6.67 -16.19 4.49
N PHE A 99 -6.58 -17.44 4.97
CA PHE A 99 -5.71 -17.82 6.09
C PHE A 99 -4.22 -17.68 5.75
N LEU A 100 -3.80 -18.20 4.59
CA LEU A 100 -2.39 -18.22 4.18
C LEU A 100 -1.81 -16.80 4.03
N VAL A 101 -2.58 -15.88 3.47
CA VAL A 101 -2.13 -14.50 3.24
C VAL A 101 -2.02 -13.73 4.56
N MET A 102 -2.96 -13.96 5.48
CA MET A 102 -2.90 -13.40 6.83
C MET A 102 -1.77 -13.99 7.67
N GLU A 103 -1.50 -15.29 7.53
CA GLU A 103 -0.41 -15.98 8.21
C GLU A 103 0.95 -15.39 7.82
N ARG A 104 1.22 -15.27 6.51
CA ARG A 104 2.46 -14.64 6.03
C ARG A 104 2.59 -13.18 6.47
N PHE A 105 1.49 -12.44 6.48
CA PHE A 105 1.48 -11.08 7.02
C PHE A 105 1.82 -11.06 8.52
N ALA A 106 1.21 -11.93 9.32
CA ALA A 106 1.41 -11.99 10.75
C ALA A 106 2.85 -12.37 11.10
N GLU A 107 3.42 -13.38 10.43
CA GLU A 107 4.83 -13.78 10.54
C GLU A 107 5.77 -12.60 10.26
N ARG A 108 5.52 -11.88 9.17
CA ARG A 108 6.37 -10.77 8.76
C ARG A 108 6.24 -9.55 9.67
N TRP A 109 5.02 -9.18 10.05
CA TRP A 109 4.79 -8.06 10.99
C TRP A 109 5.45 -8.34 12.35
N HIS A 110 5.31 -9.58 12.85
CA HIS A 110 5.86 -10.02 14.13
C HIS A 110 7.39 -9.91 14.15
N SER A 111 8.07 -10.52 13.15
CA SER A 111 9.53 -10.49 13.04
C SER A 111 10.10 -9.08 12.79
N THR A 112 9.40 -8.22 12.05
CA THR A 112 9.86 -6.85 11.75
C THR A 112 9.79 -5.93 12.97
N ASN A 113 8.86 -6.18 13.90
CA ASN A 113 8.61 -5.32 15.06
C ASN A 113 9.21 -5.84 16.36
N GLY A 114 10.18 -6.76 16.30
CA GLY A 114 10.89 -7.27 17.48
C GLY A 114 10.02 -8.18 18.35
N ASP A 115 9.19 -9.00 17.71
CA ASP A 115 8.36 -10.02 18.35
C ASP A 115 7.40 -9.49 19.44
N PRO A 116 6.47 -8.57 19.08
CA PRO A 116 5.55 -7.92 20.04
C PRO A 116 4.47 -8.86 20.61
N SER A 117 4.35 -10.08 20.07
CA SER A 117 3.44 -11.13 20.55
C SER A 117 4.27 -12.28 21.14
N ALA A 118 3.65 -13.25 21.81
CA ALA A 118 4.38 -14.40 22.34
C ALA A 118 4.94 -15.32 21.24
N ASN A 119 4.25 -15.40 20.10
CA ASN A 119 4.66 -16.18 18.93
C ASN A 119 3.86 -15.74 17.68
N THR A 120 4.19 -16.33 16.53
CA THR A 120 3.51 -16.09 15.25
C THR A 120 2.03 -16.49 15.26
N ASP A 121 1.65 -17.56 15.98
CA ASP A 121 0.24 -17.97 16.14
C ASP A 121 -0.58 -16.90 16.89
N ALA A 122 -0.02 -16.30 17.95
CA ALA A 122 -0.64 -15.20 18.67
C ALA A 122 -0.81 -13.97 17.76
N ALA A 123 0.22 -13.61 16.98
CA ALA A 123 0.12 -12.54 15.99
C ALA A 123 -0.98 -12.85 14.95
N PHE A 124 -1.06 -14.08 14.44
CA PHE A 124 -2.08 -14.51 13.50
C PHE A 124 -3.50 -14.40 14.07
N ARG A 125 -3.71 -14.87 15.31
CA ARG A 125 -5.00 -14.72 16.03
C ARG A 125 -5.39 -13.26 16.17
N LEU A 126 -4.44 -12.38 16.47
CA LEU A 126 -4.70 -10.94 16.57
C LEU A 126 -5.14 -10.35 15.22
N VAL A 127 -4.45 -10.69 14.12
CA VAL A 127 -4.85 -10.28 12.75
C VAL A 127 -6.27 -10.74 12.43
N TYR A 128 -6.58 -12.00 12.72
CA TYR A 128 -7.91 -12.56 12.47
C TYR A 128 -8.99 -11.82 13.26
N SER A 129 -8.73 -11.55 14.55
CA SER A 129 -9.63 -10.78 15.42
C SER A 129 -9.85 -9.35 14.92
N VAL A 130 -8.81 -8.68 14.38
CA VAL A 130 -8.94 -7.34 13.77
C VAL A 130 -9.86 -7.38 12.54
N ILE A 131 -9.76 -8.41 11.71
CA ILE A 131 -10.59 -8.57 10.51
C ILE A 131 -12.04 -8.87 10.89
N MET A 132 -12.27 -9.74 11.89
CA MET A 132 -13.60 -9.99 12.45
C MET A 132 -14.21 -8.72 13.04
N LEU A 133 -13.42 -7.93 13.78
CA LEU A 133 -13.86 -6.66 14.32
C LEU A 133 -14.26 -5.70 13.18
N ASN A 134 -13.48 -5.60 12.11
CA ASN A 134 -13.83 -4.75 10.98
C ASN A 134 -15.18 -5.15 10.35
N MET A 135 -15.41 -6.45 10.17
CA MET A 135 -16.69 -6.95 9.65
C MET A 135 -17.86 -6.67 10.60
N ASP A 136 -17.67 -6.87 11.90
CA ASP A 136 -18.68 -6.56 12.92
C ASP A 136 -19.00 -5.05 12.98
N GLN A 137 -17.96 -4.21 12.96
CA GLN A 137 -18.10 -2.76 13.09
C GLN A 137 -18.59 -2.07 11.81
N HIS A 138 -18.55 -2.70 10.63
CA HIS A 138 -18.89 -2.01 9.36
C HIS A 138 -19.88 -2.75 8.46
N ASN A 139 -20.26 -3.99 8.78
CA ASN A 139 -21.30 -4.69 8.02
C ASN A 139 -22.70 -4.16 8.37
N HIS A 140 -23.26 -3.31 7.50
CA HIS A 140 -24.59 -2.73 7.66
C HIS A 140 -25.74 -3.75 7.79
N ASN A 141 -25.60 -4.95 7.23
CA ASN A 141 -26.62 -5.99 7.35
C ASN A 141 -26.57 -6.64 8.73
N ALA A 142 -25.37 -6.92 9.25
CA ALA A 142 -25.18 -7.49 10.59
C ALA A 142 -25.65 -6.52 11.68
N LYS A 143 -25.37 -5.22 11.54
CA LYS A 143 -25.80 -4.16 12.47
C LYS A 143 -27.31 -4.03 12.65
N LYS A 144 -28.10 -4.47 11.67
CA LYS A 144 -29.57 -4.46 11.77
C LYS A 144 -30.10 -5.59 12.65
N LEU A 145 -29.32 -6.65 12.83
CA LEU A 145 -29.72 -7.88 13.52
C LEU A 145 -29.06 -8.01 14.89
N ASN A 146 -27.82 -7.51 15.04
CA ASN A 146 -27.02 -7.66 16.25
C ASN A 146 -26.42 -6.32 16.71
N VAL A 147 -26.20 -6.20 18.02
CA VAL A 147 -25.41 -5.11 18.59
C VAL A 147 -23.94 -5.38 18.29
N PRO A 148 -23.20 -4.43 17.67
CA PRO A 148 -21.77 -4.58 17.44
C PRO A 148 -20.99 -4.78 18.74
N MET A 149 -19.89 -5.52 18.64
CA MET A 149 -18.96 -5.78 19.71
C MET A 149 -18.51 -4.46 20.37
N THR A 150 -18.52 -4.43 21.72
CA THR A 150 -17.95 -3.33 22.50
C THR A 150 -16.42 -3.48 22.63
N VAL A 151 -15.74 -2.44 23.12
CA VAL A 151 -14.29 -2.54 23.35
C VAL A 151 -13.98 -3.57 24.43
N GLU A 152 -14.84 -3.66 25.45
CA GLU A 152 -14.74 -4.64 26.52
C GLU A 152 -14.90 -6.06 25.99
N ASP A 153 -15.84 -6.28 25.06
CA ASP A 153 -16.02 -7.57 24.39
C ASP A 153 -14.79 -7.93 23.55
N PHE A 154 -14.22 -6.98 22.81
CA PHE A 154 -13.03 -7.20 22.00
C PHE A 154 -11.82 -7.62 22.84
N VAL A 155 -11.56 -6.90 23.94
CA VAL A 155 -10.48 -7.22 24.89
C VAL A 155 -10.74 -8.59 25.53
N LYS A 156 -11.98 -8.87 25.94
CA LYS A 156 -12.37 -10.15 26.55
C LYS A 156 -12.16 -11.33 25.60
N ASN A 157 -12.50 -11.18 24.32
CA ASN A 157 -12.36 -12.22 23.30
C ASN A 157 -10.90 -12.59 23.00
N LEU A 158 -9.96 -11.69 23.31
CA LEU A 158 -8.52 -11.88 23.10
C LEU A 158 -7.75 -12.36 24.34
N ARG A 159 -8.43 -12.57 25.47
CA ARG A 159 -7.78 -13.04 26.71
C ARG A 159 -7.14 -14.41 26.55
N GLY A 160 -5.91 -14.55 27.05
CA GLY A 160 -5.12 -15.79 27.00
C GLY A 160 -4.65 -16.20 25.60
N LEU A 161 -4.89 -15.38 24.57
CA LEU A 161 -4.53 -15.70 23.19
C LEU A 161 -3.11 -15.25 22.81
N ASN A 162 -2.36 -14.65 23.74
CA ASN A 162 -0.96 -14.25 23.55
C ASN A 162 -0.01 -15.27 24.21
N GLY A 163 0.01 -16.52 23.72
CA GLY A 163 0.88 -17.56 24.29
C GLY A 163 0.51 -17.97 25.72
N SER A 164 -0.78 -17.96 26.06
CA SER A 164 -1.35 -18.14 27.41
C SER A 164 -1.34 -16.90 28.30
N GLU A 165 -0.85 -15.77 27.80
CA GLU A 165 -1.00 -14.45 28.42
C GLU A 165 -1.99 -13.57 27.64
N ASP A 166 -2.23 -12.37 28.16
CA ASP A 166 -3.05 -11.35 27.50
C ASP A 166 -2.19 -10.44 26.60
N PHE A 167 -2.78 -9.87 25.56
CA PHE A 167 -2.15 -8.77 24.81
C PHE A 167 -2.21 -7.47 25.63
N ASP A 168 -1.34 -6.51 25.30
CA ASP A 168 -1.39 -5.18 25.92
C ASP A 168 -2.77 -4.52 25.70
N GLN A 169 -3.42 -4.15 26.81
CA GLN A 169 -4.77 -3.63 26.79
C GLN A 169 -4.85 -2.28 26.05
N ILE A 170 -3.86 -1.40 26.23
CA ILE A 170 -3.84 -0.09 25.59
C ILE A 170 -3.76 -0.23 24.07
N MET A 171 -2.92 -1.15 23.59
CA MET A 171 -2.85 -1.51 22.18
C MET A 171 -4.20 -2.03 21.66
N LEU A 172 -4.88 -2.93 22.39
CA LEU A 172 -6.18 -3.48 21.96
C LEU A 172 -7.26 -2.40 21.86
N GLU A 173 -7.33 -1.49 22.83
CA GLU A 173 -8.26 -0.37 22.82
C GLU A 173 -7.97 0.59 21.65
N ALA A 174 -6.69 0.89 21.39
CA ALA A 174 -6.28 1.71 20.25
C ALA A 174 -6.66 1.07 18.91
N ILE A 175 -6.45 -0.24 18.76
CA ILE A 175 -6.89 -1.02 17.60
C ILE A 175 -8.41 -0.92 17.46
N PHE A 176 -9.17 -1.15 18.53
CA PHE A 176 -10.63 -1.11 18.49
C PHE A 176 -11.16 0.23 17.99
N HIS A 177 -10.67 1.33 18.58
CA HIS A 177 -11.10 2.67 18.17
C HIS A 177 -10.65 3.02 16.75
N SER A 178 -9.45 2.62 16.34
CA SER A 178 -8.95 2.79 14.97
C SER A 178 -9.89 2.12 13.95
N ILE A 179 -10.25 0.85 14.19
CA ILE A 179 -11.15 0.10 13.31
C ILE A 179 -12.57 0.65 13.36
N LYS A 180 -13.12 0.94 14.52
CA LYS A 180 -14.49 1.48 14.66
C LYS A 180 -14.66 2.81 13.94
N ASN A 181 -13.66 3.69 14.00
CA ASN A 181 -13.71 5.01 13.39
C ASN A 181 -13.43 4.98 11.88
N GLU A 182 -12.61 4.04 11.42
CA GLU A 182 -12.22 3.96 10.02
C GLU A 182 -12.25 2.50 9.53
N GLU A 183 -13.17 2.23 8.60
CA GLU A 183 -13.34 0.92 7.98
C GLU A 183 -12.08 0.54 7.18
N MET A 184 -11.61 -0.70 7.37
CA MET A 184 -10.61 -1.30 6.49
C MET A 184 -11.25 -1.64 5.16
N VAL A 185 -11.06 -0.75 4.19
CA VAL A 185 -11.62 -0.87 2.85
C VAL A 185 -10.52 -0.94 1.82
N MET A 186 -10.78 -1.66 0.72
CA MET A 186 -9.95 -1.53 -0.47
C MET A 186 -10.28 -0.20 -1.16
N PRO A 187 -9.33 0.75 -1.28
CA PRO A 187 -9.60 2.04 -1.89
C PRO A 187 -9.94 1.95 -3.39
N ALA A 188 -9.41 0.93 -4.09
CA ALA A 188 -9.66 0.70 -5.51
C ALA A 188 -11.14 0.36 -5.82
N GLU A 189 -11.91 -0.14 -4.85
CA GLU A 189 -13.33 -0.49 -5.02
C GLU A 189 -14.27 0.67 -4.65
N ARG A 190 -13.72 1.75 -4.08
CA ARG A 190 -14.48 2.94 -3.71
C ARG A 190 -14.48 3.93 -4.87
N THR A 191 -15.46 4.83 -4.87
CA THR A 191 -15.54 5.97 -5.80
C THR A 191 -15.30 7.28 -5.05
N GLY A 192 -14.98 8.35 -5.77
CA GLY A 192 -14.74 9.68 -5.20
C GLY A 192 -13.43 9.79 -4.41
N LEU A 193 -13.44 10.61 -3.36
CA LEU A 193 -12.24 11.09 -2.65
C LEU A 193 -11.35 9.97 -2.09
N VAL A 194 -11.92 8.84 -1.65
CA VAL A 194 -11.14 7.72 -1.10
C VAL A 194 -10.24 7.10 -2.17
N ARG A 195 -10.78 6.89 -3.38
CA ARG A 195 -10.01 6.37 -4.51
C ARG A 195 -8.99 7.39 -5.00
N GLU A 196 -9.36 8.67 -5.05
CA GLU A 196 -8.46 9.74 -5.45
C GLU A 196 -7.27 9.89 -4.49
N ALA A 197 -7.52 9.88 -3.18
CA ALA A 197 -6.47 9.93 -2.15
C ALA A 197 -5.54 8.70 -2.22
N TYR A 198 -6.08 7.52 -2.51
CA TYR A 198 -5.27 6.32 -2.75
C TYR A 198 -4.40 6.45 -4.00
N LEU A 199 -4.98 6.83 -5.15
CA LEU A 199 -4.22 7.01 -6.39
C LEU A 199 -3.13 8.07 -6.22
N TRP A 200 -3.39 9.11 -5.44
CA TRP A 200 -2.40 10.12 -5.07
C TRP A 200 -1.25 9.54 -4.24
N ARG A 201 -1.54 8.75 -3.19
CA ARG A 201 -0.51 8.06 -2.39
C ARG A 201 0.33 7.11 -3.25
N VAL A 202 -0.31 6.35 -4.16
CA VAL A 202 0.39 5.49 -5.13
C VAL A 202 1.32 6.31 -6.00
N LEU A 203 0.86 7.45 -6.52
CA LEU A 203 1.67 8.34 -7.34
C LEU A 203 2.87 8.92 -6.56
N GLN A 204 2.67 9.32 -5.30
CA GLN A 204 3.75 9.81 -4.43
C GLN A 204 4.80 8.73 -4.17
N HIS A 205 4.38 7.50 -3.86
CA HIS A 205 5.29 6.37 -3.66
C HIS A 205 6.10 6.06 -4.93
N ARG A 206 5.42 5.98 -6.09
CA ARG A 206 6.10 5.82 -7.38
C ARG A 206 7.04 6.99 -7.66
N GLY A 207 6.63 8.18 -7.23
CA GLY A 207 7.35 9.45 -7.26
C GLY A 207 8.69 9.44 -6.49
N ALA A 208 8.78 8.67 -5.42
CA ALA A 208 9.99 8.53 -4.61
C ALA A 208 10.92 7.41 -5.11
N GLY A 209 10.42 6.50 -5.96
CA GLY A 209 11.17 5.36 -6.47
C GLY A 209 12.16 5.70 -7.58
N ASN A 210 13.07 4.76 -7.87
CA ASN A 210 14.10 4.91 -8.91
C ASN A 210 13.54 5.12 -10.33
N GLY A 211 12.27 4.77 -10.58
CA GLY A 211 11.58 4.98 -11.86
C GLY A 211 11.31 6.45 -12.20
N THR A 212 11.51 7.37 -11.25
CA THR A 212 11.36 8.83 -11.46
C THR A 212 12.58 9.52 -12.01
N ARG A 213 13.72 8.82 -12.09
CA ARG A 213 14.90 9.33 -12.78
C ARG A 213 14.56 9.41 -14.26
N TYR A 214 14.12 10.59 -14.68
CA TYR A 214 14.08 10.96 -16.08
C TYR A 214 15.47 10.69 -16.66
N ARG A 215 15.59 9.65 -17.49
CA ARG A 215 16.72 9.56 -18.42
C ARG A 215 16.58 10.77 -19.30
N ALA A 216 17.51 11.72 -19.18
CA ALA A 216 17.64 12.80 -20.11
C ALA A 216 17.65 12.18 -21.52
N VAL A 217 16.62 12.47 -22.30
CA VAL A 217 16.58 12.14 -23.72
C VAL A 217 17.80 12.82 -24.35
N PRO A 218 18.49 12.20 -25.31
CA PRO A 218 19.60 12.83 -26.01
C PRO A 218 19.21 14.26 -26.45
N ALA A 219 20.12 15.22 -26.28
CA ALA A 219 19.85 16.61 -26.58
C ALA A 219 19.34 16.76 -28.04
N HIS A 220 18.30 17.60 -28.21
CA HIS A 220 17.75 18.07 -29.49
C HIS A 220 16.69 17.21 -30.20
N HIS A 221 15.65 16.72 -29.51
CA HIS A 221 14.45 16.26 -30.22
C HIS A 221 13.44 17.41 -30.40
N GLN A 222 13.10 17.73 -31.66
CA GLN A 222 12.27 18.88 -32.06
C GLN A 222 10.86 18.93 -31.46
N HIS A 223 10.41 17.85 -30.80
CA HIS A 223 9.08 17.75 -30.21
C HIS A 223 9.03 18.17 -28.74
N HIS A 224 10.17 18.41 -28.08
CA HIS A 224 10.22 18.75 -26.65
C HIS A 224 9.58 20.09 -26.35
N ALA A 225 9.87 21.11 -27.15
CA ALA A 225 9.28 22.43 -27.00
C ALA A 225 7.76 22.37 -27.11
N ARG A 226 7.23 21.62 -28.10
CA ARG A 226 5.78 21.45 -28.31
C ARG A 226 5.09 20.70 -27.18
N LEU A 227 5.72 19.64 -26.66
CA LEU A 227 5.21 18.89 -25.50
C LEU A 227 5.16 19.78 -24.25
N LEU A 228 6.18 20.61 -24.03
CA LEU A 228 6.20 21.59 -22.95
C LEU A 228 5.08 22.63 -23.12
N THR A 229 4.84 23.15 -24.32
CA THR A 229 3.74 24.11 -24.56
C THR A 229 2.36 23.51 -24.23
N VAL A 230 2.15 22.21 -24.46
CA VAL A 230 0.88 21.52 -24.18
C VAL A 230 0.77 21.14 -22.70
N ALA A 231 1.85 20.66 -22.08
CA ALA A 231 1.82 20.15 -20.71
C ALA A 231 1.98 21.25 -19.65
N CYS A 232 2.63 22.37 -19.96
CA CYS A 232 2.95 23.39 -18.97
C CYS A 232 1.72 24.16 -18.44
N PRO A 233 0.73 24.56 -19.25
CA PRO A 233 -0.47 25.24 -18.73
C PRO A 233 -1.24 24.45 -17.65
N PRO A 234 -1.63 23.17 -17.84
CA PRO A 234 -2.29 22.42 -16.79
C PRO A 234 -1.38 22.16 -15.58
N THR A 235 -0.07 22.01 -15.80
CA THR A 235 0.91 21.85 -14.71
C THR A 235 1.03 23.11 -13.85
N MET A 236 1.12 24.28 -14.48
CA MET A 236 1.12 25.58 -13.79
C MET A 236 -0.16 25.81 -13.00
N THR A 237 -1.32 25.52 -13.58
CA THR A 237 -2.62 25.63 -12.89
C THR A 237 -2.67 24.72 -11.66
N ALA A 238 -2.22 23.46 -11.80
CA ALA A 238 -2.20 22.51 -10.70
C ALA A 238 -1.23 22.95 -9.59
N LEU A 239 -0.02 23.39 -9.94
CA LEU A 239 0.98 23.87 -8.98
C LEU A 239 0.54 25.15 -8.28
N SER A 240 -0.10 26.09 -9.00
CA SER A 240 -0.66 27.32 -8.41
C SER A 240 -1.76 27.00 -7.41
N ALA A 241 -2.70 26.11 -7.77
CA ALA A 241 -3.75 25.66 -6.86
C ALA A 241 -3.18 24.90 -5.64
N ALA A 242 -2.11 24.13 -5.82
CA ALA A 242 -1.43 23.45 -4.72
C ALA A 242 -0.73 24.44 -3.79
N PHE A 243 -0.10 25.49 -4.34
CA PHE A 243 0.53 26.56 -3.57
C PHE A 243 -0.49 27.35 -2.74
N GLU A 244 -1.62 27.74 -3.35
CA GLU A 244 -2.69 28.50 -2.68
C GLU A 244 -3.37 27.72 -1.55
N ARG A 245 -3.42 26.38 -1.66
CA ARG A 245 -4.07 25.50 -0.68
C ARG A 245 -3.13 25.01 0.41
N ALA A 246 -1.82 25.16 0.24
CA ALA A 246 -0.85 24.69 1.21
C ALA A 246 -0.78 25.64 2.42
N SER A 247 -0.59 25.07 3.61
CA SER A 247 -0.29 25.85 4.80
C SER A 247 1.02 26.64 4.61
N PRO A 248 1.09 27.90 5.07
CA PRO A 248 2.32 28.69 4.97
C PRO A 248 3.44 28.00 5.77
N PRO A 249 4.67 27.96 5.23
CA PRO A 249 5.79 27.35 5.93
C PRO A 249 6.12 28.14 7.20
N THR A 250 6.45 27.42 8.26
CA THR A 250 6.92 28.00 9.52
C THR A 250 8.34 28.55 9.39
N VAL A 251 8.73 29.46 10.28
CA VAL A 251 10.08 30.09 10.26
C VAL A 251 11.19 29.04 10.35
N GLU A 252 10.98 27.98 11.13
CA GLU A 252 11.94 26.87 11.31
C GLU A 252 12.08 26.00 10.03
N GLU A 253 11.00 25.86 9.25
CA GLU A 253 11.01 25.17 7.95
C GLU A 253 11.68 25.98 6.84
N LEU A 254 11.70 27.31 6.96
CA LEU A 254 12.40 28.21 6.04
C LEU A 254 13.91 28.26 6.30
N GLU A 255 14.32 28.13 7.57
CA GLU A 255 15.72 28.21 7.98
C GLU A 255 16.47 26.88 7.88
N THR A 256 15.76 25.74 7.94
CA THR A 256 16.36 24.42 7.79
C THR A 256 16.35 23.93 6.33
N ASN A 257 17.36 23.14 5.93
CA ASN A 257 17.41 22.49 4.60
C ASN A 257 16.29 21.43 4.39
N LYS A 258 15.35 21.32 5.34
CA LYS A 258 14.06 20.61 5.25
C LYS A 258 13.01 21.38 4.43
N SER A 259 13.33 22.60 4.00
CA SER A 259 12.54 23.44 3.09
C SER A 259 12.03 22.75 1.81
N ARG A 260 12.55 21.56 1.46
CA ARG A 260 12.09 20.75 0.32
C ARG A 260 10.90 19.85 0.61
N GLU A 261 10.43 19.75 1.86
CA GLU A 261 9.39 18.78 2.25
C GLU A 261 8.00 19.40 2.47
N THR A 262 7.87 20.73 2.54
CA THR A 262 6.56 21.37 2.70
C THR A 262 5.84 21.55 1.36
N GLY A 263 4.52 21.33 1.36
CA GLY A 263 3.68 21.41 0.15
C GLY A 263 3.77 22.76 -0.57
N ALA A 264 3.84 23.86 0.19
CA ALA A 264 3.97 25.22 -0.37
C ALA A 264 5.32 25.41 -1.08
N LEU A 265 6.43 25.02 -0.46
CA LEU A 265 7.76 25.20 -1.04
C LEU A 265 8.00 24.27 -2.24
N MET A 266 7.46 23.05 -2.20
CA MET A 266 7.48 22.14 -3.36
C MET A 266 6.69 22.70 -4.55
N ALA A 267 5.49 23.24 -4.31
CA ALA A 267 4.68 23.84 -5.34
C ALA A 267 5.38 25.07 -5.97
N LEU A 268 5.98 25.93 -5.12
CA LEU A 268 6.76 27.08 -5.56
C LEU A 268 7.98 26.69 -6.40
N ASN A 269 8.76 25.69 -5.95
CA ASN A 269 9.91 25.20 -6.72
C ASN A 269 9.49 24.62 -8.07
N GLY A 270 8.35 23.93 -8.11
CA GLY A 270 7.73 23.47 -9.36
C GLY A 270 7.39 24.62 -10.31
N LEU A 271 6.77 25.69 -9.80
CA LEU A 271 6.43 26.89 -10.57
C LEU A 271 7.69 27.57 -11.14
N GLU A 272 8.74 27.73 -10.33
CA GLU A 272 10.02 28.30 -10.77
C GLU A 272 10.68 27.45 -11.87
N ARG A 273 10.62 26.12 -11.75
CA ARG A 273 11.11 25.21 -12.79
C ARG A 273 10.31 25.33 -14.08
N CYS A 274 8.97 25.39 -13.99
CA CYS A 274 8.12 25.63 -15.15
C CYS A 274 8.42 26.97 -15.82
N ALA A 275 8.56 28.06 -15.04
CA ALA A 275 8.91 29.38 -15.54
C ALA A 275 10.29 29.40 -16.24
N SER A 276 11.30 28.78 -15.64
CA SER A 276 12.64 28.64 -16.23
C SER A 276 12.64 27.82 -17.52
N LEU A 277 11.80 26.79 -17.61
CA LEU A 277 11.63 25.99 -18.83
C LEU A 277 10.89 26.76 -19.92
N ILE A 278 9.81 27.50 -19.59
CA ILE A 278 9.09 28.35 -20.53
C ILE A 278 10.00 29.45 -21.07
N ALA A 279 10.81 30.09 -20.22
CA ALA A 279 11.73 31.16 -20.62
C ALA A 279 12.82 30.69 -21.60
N ARG A 280 13.02 29.37 -21.75
CA ARG A 280 13.97 28.75 -22.68
C ARG A 280 13.31 28.23 -23.96
N LEU A 281 11.99 28.35 -24.09
CA LEU A 281 11.29 28.05 -25.34
C LEU A 281 11.58 29.16 -26.36
N PRO A 282 11.82 28.81 -27.64
CA PRO A 282 12.13 29.77 -28.70
C PRO A 282 10.93 30.66 -29.07
#